data_AF-X0YNX4-F1
#
_entry.id   AF-X0YNX4-F1
#
_cell.length_a   1.000
_cell.length_b   1.000
_cell.length_c   1.000
_cell.angle_alpha   90.00
_cell.angle_beta   90.00
_cell.angle_gamma   90.00
#
_symmetry.space_group_name_H-M   'P 1'
#
loop_
_entity.id
_entity.type
_entity.pdbx_description
1 polymer ?
#
loop_
_entity_poly.entity_id
_entity_poly.type
_entity_poly.pdbx_seq_one_letter_code
_entity_poly.pdbx_strand_id
1 'polypeptide(L)' 'MSNILVTGAGGFIGSHLTEYLVKQGHKVKAFVRYNSRNFWGWLEKSEYIDDIEIYSGDIR' A
#
# COMPACT_ATOMS: atom_id res chain seq x y z
N MET A 1 -3.42 -1.34 18.25
CA MET A 1 -3.38 -1.94 16.90
C MET A 1 -4.55 -1.40 16.12
N SER A 2 -4.30 -0.69 15.01
CA SER A 2 -5.31 0.05 14.26
C SER A 2 -5.39 -0.48 12.82
N ASN A 3 -6.56 -0.33 12.20
CA ASN A 3 -6.75 -0.60 10.77
C ASN A 3 -6.57 0.72 10.01
N ILE A 4 -5.61 0.75 9.08
CA ILE A 4 -5.22 1.99 8.38
C ILE A 4 -5.36 1.80 6.88
N LEU A 5 -6.03 2.76 6.23
CA LEU A 5 -6.08 2.88 4.77
C LEU A 5 -5.06 3.93 4.32
N VAL A 6 -4.13 3.55 3.45
CA VAL A 6 -3.17 4.48 2.84
C VAL A 6 -3.57 4.72 1.39
N THR A 7 -3.99 5.94 1.06
CA THR A 7 -4.27 6.34 -0.33
C THR A 7 -3.01 6.80 -1.03
N GLY A 8 -2.84 6.44 -2.30
CA GLY A 8 -1.59 6.73 -3.03
C GLY A 8 -0.44 5.86 -2.55
N ALA A 9 -0.73 4.68 -2.00
CA ALA A 9 0.23 3.78 -1.37
C ALA A 9 1.32 3.26 -2.35
N GLY A 10 1.03 3.25 -3.65
CA GLY A 10 2.01 2.85 -4.67
C GLY A 10 3.02 3.94 -5.05
N GLY A 11 2.85 5.17 -4.55
CA GLY A 11 3.79 6.28 -4.79
C GLY A 11 4.99 6.26 -3.84
N PHE A 12 5.99 7.10 -4.11
CA PHE A 12 7.25 7.11 -3.34
C PHE A 12 7.02 7.27 -1.82
N ILE A 13 6.29 8.30 -1.39
CA ILE A 13 6.05 8.52 0.05
C ILE A 13 5.06 7.49 0.61
N GLY A 14 4.02 7.18 -0.16
CA GLY A 14 2.95 6.27 0.26
C GLY A 14 3.46 4.86 0.55
N SER A 15 4.42 4.36 -0.23
CA SER A 15 4.97 3.02 -0.04
C SER A 15 5.79 2.93 1.25
N HIS A 16 6.67 3.90 1.50
CA HIS A 16 7.49 3.94 2.72
C HIS A 16 6.63 4.10 3.97
N LEU A 17 5.57 4.91 3.90
CA LEU A 17 4.61 5.03 5.00
C LEU A 17 3.87 3.71 5.24
N THR A 18 3.44 3.03 4.18
CA THR A 18 2.77 1.72 4.26
C THR A 18 3.66 0.71 4.98
N GLU A 19 4.91 0.56 4.55
CA GLU A 19 5.90 -0.34 5.16
C GLU A 19 6.18 0.01 6.62
N TYR A 20 6.35 1.31 6.92
CA TYR A 20 6.55 1.78 8.27
C TYR A 20 5.38 1.40 9.20
N LEU A 21 4.13 1.59 8.75
CA LEU A 21 2.94 1.28 9.54
C LEU A 21 2.79 -0.24 9.78
N VAL A 22 3.08 -1.06 8.77
CA VAL A 22 3.13 -2.52 8.95
C VAL A 22 4.19 -2.89 9.99
N LYS A 23 5.40 -2.32 9.90
CA LYS A 23 6.47 -2.53 10.87
C LYS A 23 6.11 -2.10 12.29
N GLN A 24 5.21 -1.12 12.47
CA GLN A 24 4.66 -0.74 13.77
C GLN A 24 3.56 -1.69 14.28
N GLY A 25 3.25 -2.76 13.56
CA GLY A 25 2.24 -3.76 13.93
C GLY A 25 0.80 -3.32 13.62
N HIS A 26 0.60 -2.41 12.68
CA HIS A 26 -0.74 -2.02 12.22
C HIS A 26 -1.22 -2.93 11.08
N LYS A 27 -2.54 -3.10 10.96
CA LYS A 27 -3.15 -3.73 9.78
C LYS A 27 -3.33 -2.67 8.71
N VAL A 28 -2.64 -2.82 7.59
CA VAL A 28 -2.60 -1.79 6.55
C VAL A 28 -3.28 -2.28 5.29
N LYS A 29 -4.19 -1.46 4.78
CA LYS A 29 -4.76 -1.57 3.43
C LYS A 29 -4.16 -0.48 2.55
N ALA A 30 -3.48 -0.87 1.49
CA ALA A 30 -2.84 0.03 0.54
C ALA A 30 -3.75 0.26 -0.67
N PHE A 31 -4.30 1.47 -0.78
CA PHE A 31 -5.08 1.88 -1.95
C PHE A 31 -4.13 2.40 -3.03
N VAL A 32 -3.91 1.57 -4.04
CA VAL A 32 -3.04 1.87 -5.19
C VAL A 32 -3.89 2.26 -6.40
N ARG A 33 -3.33 3.12 -7.25
CA ARG A 33 -4.03 3.54 -8.47
C ARG A 33 -4.15 2.36 -9.42
N TYR A 34 -5.40 2.02 -9.77
CA TYR A 34 -5.68 1.04 -10.80
C TYR A 34 -5.01 1.43 -12.12
N ASN A 35 -4.40 0.44 -12.78
CA ASN A 35 -3.84 0.57 -14.11
C ASN A 35 -3.93 -0.78 -14.83
N SER A 36 -3.86 -0.75 -16.17
CA SER A 36 -4.05 -1.94 -17.01
C SER A 36 -2.95 -3.00 -16.87
N ARG A 37 -1.83 -2.67 -16.21
CA ARG A 37 -0.71 -3.62 -15.98
C ARG A 37 -0.81 -4.30 -14.62
N ASN A 38 -1.84 -3.99 -13.83
CA ASN A 38 -1.98 -4.38 -12.43
C ASN A 38 -0.72 -4.06 -11.59
N PHE A 39 -0.04 -2.96 -11.92
CA PHE A 39 1.21 -2.56 -11.27
C PHE A 39 0.93 -1.80 -9.98
N TRP A 40 1.52 -2.20 -8.86
CA TRP A 40 1.29 -1.60 -7.54
C TRP A 40 2.27 -0.48 -7.20
N GLY A 41 3.15 -0.11 -8.13
CA GLY A 41 4.11 0.98 -7.92
C GLY A 41 5.33 0.50 -7.13
N TRP A 42 5.74 1.30 -6.13
CA TRP A 42 6.90 0.98 -5.30
C TRP A 42 6.67 -0.25 -4.39
N LEU A 43 5.42 -0.65 -4.16
CA LEU A 43 5.09 -1.80 -3.30
C LEU A 43 5.36 -3.16 -3.94
N GLU A 44 5.60 -3.25 -5.25
CA GLU A 44 5.93 -4.50 -5.96
C GLU A 44 7.15 -5.24 -5.41
N LYS A 45 8.07 -4.50 -4.78
CA LYS A 45 9.30 -5.03 -4.19
C LYS A 45 9.33 -4.90 -2.68
N SER A 46 8.19 -4.61 -2.06
CA SER A 46 8.12 -4.43 -0.61
C SER A 46 8.43 -5.75 0.10
N GLU A 47 9.29 -5.71 1.12
CA GLU A 47 9.55 -6.86 2.00
C GLU A 47 8.33 -7.23 2.85
N TYR A 48 7.35 -6.33 2.97
CA TYR A 48 6.14 -6.49 3.78
C TYR A 48 4.91 -6.79 2.93
N ILE A 49 5.07 -7.18 1.66
CA ILE A 49 3.96 -7.29 0.72
C ILE A 49 2.87 -8.28 1.18
N ASP A 50 3.25 -9.36 1.84
CA ASP A 50 2.33 -10.38 2.36
C ASP A 50 1.52 -9.89 3.57
N ASP A 51 1.99 -8.84 4.25
CA ASP A 51 1.33 -8.21 5.41
C ASP A 51 0.46 -7.00 5.00
N ILE A 52 0.44 -6.64 3.71
CA ILE A 52 -0.30 -5.50 3.17
C ILE A 52 -1.50 -6.00 2.38
N GLU A 53 -2.70 -5.54 2.71
CA GLU A 53 -3.86 -5.74 1.85
C GLU A 53 -3.84 -4.72 0.69
N ILE A 54 -3.55 -5.18 -0.53
CA ILE A 54 -3.57 -4.31 -1.72
C ILE A 54 -5.00 -4.15 -2.25
N TYR A 55 -5.43 -2.90 -2.41
CA TYR A 55 -6.67 -2.54 -3.09
C TYR A 55 -6.39 -1.62 -4.28
N SER A 56 -6.67 -2.08 -5.49
CA SER A 56 -6.52 -1.30 -6.72
C SER A 56 -7.80 -0.55 -7.06
N GLY A 57 -7.74 0.79 -7.15
CA GLY A 57 -8.89 1.62 -7.52
C GLY A 57 -8.50 2.98 -8.08
N ASP A 58 -9.48 3.80 -8.47
CA ASP A 58 -9.30 5.23 -8.71
C ASP A 58 -10.16 6.01 -7.71
N ILE A 59 -9.62 7.11 -7.19
CA ILE A 59 -10.29 7.96 -6.20
C ILE A 59 -11.08 9.10 -6.85
N ARG A 60 -10.88 9.30 -8.17
CA ARG A 60 -11.61 10.30 -8.97
C ARG A 60 -13.05 9.90 -9.22
#